data_AF-A0A8B3CQV0-F1
#
_entry.id   AF-A0A8B3CQV0-F1
#
_cell.length_a   1.000
_cell.length_b   1.000
_cell.length_c   1.000
_cell.angle_alpha   90.00
_cell.angle_beta   90.00
_cell.angle_gamma   90.00
#
_symmetry.space_group_name_H-M   'P 1'
#
loop_
_entity.id
_entity.type
_entity.pdbx_description
1 polymer ?
#
loop_
_entity_poly.entity_id
_entity_poly.type
_entity_poly.pdbx_seq_one_letter_code
_entity_poly.pdbx_strand_id
1 'polypeptide(L)'
;MNLLTKEFLWSPYQFAFLGFFLLLYLAESQFRWSRKTVLVASIFVALSLSVYLFGPNLKAKWWLIDDHEIFYFLKSKNSQQNWIQFFEILLNQTEVGSFGNSQRYRSSYYFLRVFETLLWKDNPLLWYSFRLVITALFSFSILKLLTKYFSFSLSILFLLSVFSLRYWSDIFSRMATSETYAVFGISLILIGISNYRDQSQNSIWTYVSIAVGVMIAEGSKENFLFLIPFLS
;
A
#
# COMPACT_ATOMS: atom_id res chain seq x y z
N MET A 1 -43.80 -5.67 10.97
CA MET A 1 -43.85 -4.21 11.17
C MET A 1 -42.49 -3.75 11.69
N ASN A 2 -41.75 -3.00 10.85
CA ASN A 2 -40.57 -2.16 11.15
C ASN A 2 -39.25 -2.78 11.67
N LEU A 3 -38.54 -3.54 10.83
CA LEU A 3 -37.07 -3.70 10.94
C LEU A 3 -36.32 -3.41 9.62
N LEU A 4 -37.02 -3.26 8.48
CA LEU A 4 -36.40 -3.08 7.15
C LEU A 4 -36.34 -1.62 6.66
N THR A 5 -36.85 -0.65 7.44
CA THR A 5 -36.98 0.75 6.99
C THR A 5 -36.06 1.74 7.72
N LYS A 6 -35.15 1.27 8.57
CA LYS A 6 -34.25 2.14 9.35
C LYS A 6 -32.86 2.37 8.76
N GLU A 7 -32.46 1.67 7.70
CA GLU A 7 -31.03 1.55 7.35
C GLU A 7 -30.53 2.48 6.24
N PHE A 8 -31.35 3.42 5.75
CA PHE A 8 -30.91 4.38 4.72
C PHE A 8 -31.29 5.83 5.03
N LEU A 9 -31.41 6.18 6.31
CA LEU A 9 -31.51 7.58 6.70
C LEU A 9 -30.10 8.13 6.85
N TRP A 10 -29.71 8.97 5.89
CA TRP A 10 -28.47 9.73 5.94
C TRP A 10 -28.37 10.45 7.28
N SER A 11 -27.29 10.19 8.01
CA SER A 11 -27.06 10.88 9.28
C SER A 11 -26.74 12.36 9.02
N PRO A 12 -27.18 13.30 9.87
CA PRO A 12 -26.88 14.73 9.70
C PRO A 12 -25.36 15.01 9.58
N TYR A 13 -24.52 14.17 10.18
CA TYR A 13 -23.06 14.25 10.05
C TYR A 13 -22.55 14.00 8.63
N GLN A 14 -23.19 13.11 7.86
CA GLN A 14 -22.81 12.86 6.47
C GLN A 14 -23.09 14.08 5.59
N PHE A 15 -24.21 14.77 5.80
CA PHE A 15 -24.51 16.01 5.08
C PHE A 15 -23.53 17.13 5.45
N ALA A 16 -23.19 17.29 6.73
CA ALA A 16 -22.20 18.26 7.16
C ALA A 16 -20.82 17.96 6.55
N PHE A 17 -20.41 16.69 6.53
CA PHE A 17 -19.15 16.24 5.94
C PHE A 17 -19.08 16.50 4.44
N LEU A 18 -20.11 16.11 3.68
CA LEU A 18 -20.16 16.38 2.24
C LEU A 18 -20.27 17.88 1.95
N GLY A 19 -21.03 18.63 2.75
CA GLY A 19 -21.13 20.08 2.65
C GLY A 19 -19.78 20.77 2.87
N PHE A 20 -18.98 20.30 3.84
CA PHE A 20 -17.62 20.80 4.04
C PHE A 20 -16.72 20.58 2.81
N PHE A 21 -16.76 19.39 2.21
CA PHE A 21 -16.00 19.13 0.97
C PHE A 21 -16.52 19.91 -0.24
N LEU A 22 -17.83 20.17 -0.32
CA LEU A 22 -18.40 21.06 -1.32
C LEU A 22 -17.86 22.49 -1.17
N LEU A 23 -17.80 23.02 0.05
CA LEU A 23 -17.23 24.34 0.33
C LEU A 23 -15.73 24.40 -0.02
N LEU A 24 -14.96 23.37 0.32
CA LEU A 24 -13.55 23.28 -0.06
C LEU A 24 -13.37 23.26 -1.58
N TYR A 25 -14.20 22.49 -2.29
CA TYR A 25 -14.20 22.45 -3.75
C TYR A 25 -14.52 23.82 -4.37
N LEU A 26 -15.53 24.52 -3.84
CA LEU A 26 -15.89 25.86 -4.29
C LEU A 26 -14.76 26.87 -4.01
N ALA A 27 -14.12 26.80 -2.83
CA ALA A 27 -12.97 27.64 -2.51
C ALA A 27 -11.76 27.35 -3.43
N GLU A 28 -11.50 26.07 -3.71
CA GLU A 28 -10.45 25.63 -4.64
C GLU A 28 -10.74 26.12 -6.06
N SER A 29 -12.01 26.17 -6.49
CA SER A 29 -12.36 26.72 -7.80
C SER A 29 -12.04 28.22 -7.94
N GLN A 30 -12.00 28.96 -6.82
CA GLN A 30 -11.62 30.37 -6.81
C GLN A 30 -10.10 30.58 -6.78
N PHE A 31 -9.32 29.61 -6.30
CA PHE A 31 -7.88 29.72 -6.13
C PHE A 31 -7.10 28.73 -7.00
N ARG A 32 -6.28 29.22 -7.94
CA ARG A 32 -5.46 28.32 -8.78
C ARG A 32 -4.22 27.84 -8.02
N TRP A 33 -4.26 26.60 -7.54
CA TRP A 33 -3.11 25.98 -6.90
C TRP A 33 -2.05 25.61 -7.93
N SER A 34 -0.79 25.87 -7.61
CA SER A 34 0.33 25.41 -8.44
C SER A 34 0.48 23.88 -8.34
N ARG A 35 1.01 23.24 -9.37
CA ARG A 35 1.28 21.78 -9.33
C ARG A 35 2.21 21.39 -8.18
N LYS A 36 3.17 22.25 -7.83
CA LYS A 36 4.11 22.02 -6.71
C LYS A 36 3.39 22.05 -5.37
N THR A 37 2.51 23.02 -5.15
CA THR A 37 1.73 23.13 -3.90
C THR A 37 0.78 21.96 -3.73
N VAL A 38 0.12 21.50 -4.80
CA VAL A 38 -0.72 20.28 -4.76
C VAL A 38 0.11 19.06 -4.42
N LEU A 39 1.30 18.89 -5.02
CA LEU A 39 2.18 17.76 -4.69
C LEU A 39 2.62 17.75 -3.22
N VAL A 40 3.05 18.90 -2.69
CA VAL A 40 3.46 19.02 -1.29
C VAL A 40 2.28 18.74 -0.35
N ALA A 41 1.10 19.28 -0.67
CA ALA A 41 -0.12 19.03 0.09
C ALA A 41 -0.52 17.54 0.04
N SER A 42 -0.41 16.87 -1.11
CA SER A 42 -0.66 15.44 -1.24
C SER A 42 0.29 14.60 -0.37
N ILE A 43 1.58 14.95 -0.31
CA ILE A 43 2.55 14.28 0.57
C ILE A 43 2.15 14.48 2.03
N PHE A 44 1.83 15.71 2.42
CA PHE A 44 1.43 16.04 3.78
C PHE A 44 0.17 15.30 4.21
N VAL A 45 -0.86 15.28 3.37
CA VAL A 45 -2.12 14.55 3.62
C VAL A 45 -1.86 13.05 3.72
N ALA A 46 -1.09 12.47 2.79
CA ALA A 46 -0.77 11.05 2.78
C ALA A 46 -0.04 10.60 4.06
N LEU A 47 0.96 11.37 4.49
CA LEU A 47 1.69 11.11 5.75
C LEU A 47 0.79 11.28 6.97
N SER A 48 0.05 12.38 7.05
CA SER A 48 -0.82 12.69 8.19
C SER A 48 -1.91 11.64 8.35
N LEU A 49 -2.56 11.23 7.25
CA LEU A 49 -3.59 10.21 7.26
C LEU A 49 -3.03 8.84 7.67
N SER A 50 -1.86 8.47 7.15
CA SER A 50 -1.23 7.18 7.47
C SER A 50 -0.81 7.11 8.94
N VAL A 51 -0.25 8.19 9.48
CA VAL A 51 0.10 8.30 10.91
C VAL A 51 -1.16 8.32 11.78
N TYR A 52 -2.22 9.02 11.36
CA TYR A 52 -3.48 9.05 12.11
C TYR A 52 -4.12 7.67 12.22
N LEU A 53 -4.21 6.93 11.11
CA LEU A 53 -4.86 5.62 11.06
C LEU A 53 -4.01 4.50 11.66
N PHE A 54 -2.71 4.46 11.35
CA PHE A 54 -1.84 3.32 11.64
C PHE A 54 -0.64 3.65 12.53
N GLY A 55 -0.46 4.92 12.93
CA GLY A 55 0.57 5.31 13.89
C GLY A 55 0.52 4.57 15.23
N PRO A 56 -0.66 4.19 15.78
CA PRO A 56 -0.72 3.35 16.97
C PRO A 56 0.01 2.00 16.83
N ASN A 57 0.11 1.44 15.61
CA ASN A 57 0.79 0.17 15.36
C ASN A 57 2.30 0.25 15.62
N LEU A 58 2.90 1.43 15.60
CA LEU A 58 4.32 1.62 15.94
C LEU A 58 4.63 1.25 17.41
N LYS A 59 3.61 1.25 18.27
CA LYS A 59 3.74 0.85 19.68
C LYS A 59 3.44 -0.64 19.90
N ALA A 60 3.01 -1.36 18.87
CA ALA A 60 2.69 -2.77 18.96
C ALA A 60 3.97 -3.60 19.15
N LYS A 61 3.84 -4.67 19.94
CA LYS A 61 4.90 -5.67 20.13
C LYS A 61 4.49 -6.93 19.37
N TRP A 62 5.47 -7.66 18.88
CA TRP A 62 5.21 -8.96 18.28
C TRP A 62 4.64 -9.92 19.31
N TRP A 63 3.50 -10.52 18.95
CA TRP A 63 2.96 -11.65 19.68
C TRP A 63 3.10 -12.93 18.86
N LEU A 64 3.14 -14.07 19.55
CA LEU A 64 3.36 -15.39 18.95
C LEU A 64 2.32 -15.78 17.88
N ILE A 65 1.19 -15.06 17.84
CA ILE A 65 0.05 -15.31 16.96
C ILE A 65 0.12 -14.44 15.69
N ASP A 66 0.85 -13.31 15.70
CA ASP A 66 0.74 -12.29 14.66
C ASP A 66 1.42 -12.66 13.34
N ASP A 67 2.51 -13.44 13.40
CA ASP A 67 3.13 -14.05 12.23
C ASP A 67 4.22 -15.08 12.59
N HIS A 68 3.87 -16.37 12.57
CA HIS A 68 4.82 -17.43 12.88
C HIS A 68 5.92 -17.59 11.81
N GLU A 69 5.69 -17.16 10.57
CA GLU A 69 6.66 -17.28 9.47
C GLU A 69 7.91 -16.44 9.74
N ILE A 70 7.73 -15.20 10.22
CA ILE A 70 8.86 -14.33 10.59
C ILE A 70 9.72 -15.02 11.67
N PHE A 71 9.09 -15.63 12.67
CA PHE A 71 9.82 -16.34 13.71
C PHE A 71 10.56 -17.57 13.17
N TYR A 72 10.00 -18.30 12.19
CA TYR A 72 10.72 -19.39 11.53
C TYR A 72 11.96 -18.88 10.77
N PHE A 73 11.84 -17.78 10.03
CA PHE A 73 12.95 -17.19 9.28
C PHE A 73 14.04 -16.63 10.20
N LEU A 74 13.66 -16.00 11.32
CA LEU A 74 14.60 -15.45 12.31
C LEU A 74 15.28 -16.54 13.14
N LYS A 75 14.61 -17.68 13.39
CA LYS A 75 15.13 -18.78 14.22
C LYS A 75 15.97 -19.78 13.42
N SER A 76 16.03 -19.65 12.09
CA SER A 76 16.94 -20.43 11.25
C SER A 76 18.39 -20.26 11.74
N LYS A 77 19.04 -21.37 12.09
CA LYS A 77 20.22 -21.44 12.96
C LYS A 77 21.42 -20.62 12.45
N ASN A 78 21.68 -19.52 13.16
CA ASN A 78 22.98 -18.91 13.52
C ASN A 78 22.81 -17.38 13.52
N SER A 79 23.32 -16.75 14.56
CA SER A 79 23.16 -15.33 14.94
C SER A 79 23.66 -14.28 13.93
N GLN A 80 24.01 -14.69 12.71
CA GLN A 80 24.40 -13.81 11.61
C GLN A 80 23.62 -14.23 10.37
N GLN A 81 22.44 -13.64 10.21
CA GLN A 81 21.71 -13.67 8.96
C GLN A 81 22.60 -13.11 7.84
N ASN A 82 23.18 -14.01 7.07
CA ASN A 82 24.08 -13.70 5.97
C ASN A 82 23.35 -13.91 4.64
N TRP A 83 23.83 -13.30 3.56
CA TRP A 83 23.21 -13.41 2.23
C TRP A 83 23.05 -14.86 1.74
N ILE A 84 23.87 -15.78 2.22
CA ILE A 84 23.76 -17.21 1.91
C ILE A 84 22.52 -17.83 2.58
N GLN A 85 22.27 -17.48 3.85
CA GLN A 85 21.07 -17.95 4.57
C GLN A 85 19.79 -17.36 3.98
N PHE A 86 19.85 -16.16 3.40
CA PHE A 86 18.72 -15.60 2.67
C PHE A 86 18.27 -16.51 1.52
N PHE A 87 19.18 -16.92 0.65
CA PHE A 87 18.85 -17.82 -0.46
C PHE A 87 18.45 -19.22 0.05
N GLU A 88 19.07 -19.69 1.13
CA GLU A 88 18.70 -20.96 1.75
C GLU A 88 17.27 -20.94 2.28
N ILE A 89 16.87 -19.88 3.01
CA ILE A 89 15.50 -19.71 3.50
C ILE A 89 14.55 -19.57 2.30
N LEU A 90 14.88 -18.71 1.34
CA LEU A 90 14.02 -18.47 0.17
C LEU A 90 13.77 -19.75 -0.62
N LEU A 91 14.78 -20.55 -0.90
CA LEU A 91 14.63 -21.76 -1.71
C LEU A 91 14.11 -22.95 -0.90
N ASN A 92 14.56 -23.15 0.33
CA ASN A 92 14.25 -24.38 1.07
C ASN A 92 13.03 -24.24 1.99
N GLN A 93 12.64 -23.02 2.38
CA GLN A 93 11.58 -22.78 3.36
C GLN A 93 10.36 -22.05 2.81
N THR A 94 10.36 -21.65 1.52
CA THR A 94 9.24 -20.91 0.92
C THR A 94 8.73 -21.55 -0.38
N GLU A 95 7.61 -21.03 -0.86
CA GLU A 95 6.98 -21.46 -2.12
C GLU A 95 7.91 -21.30 -3.35
N VAL A 96 8.93 -20.44 -3.24
CA VAL A 96 9.86 -20.13 -4.35
C VAL A 96 10.64 -21.36 -4.82
N GLY A 97 11.18 -22.18 -3.90
CA GLY A 97 11.91 -23.39 -4.29
C GLY A 97 11.03 -24.62 -4.51
N SER A 98 9.73 -24.53 -4.22
CA SER A 98 8.74 -25.59 -4.50
C SER A 98 7.86 -25.24 -5.72
N PHE A 99 8.48 -24.65 -6.74
CA PHE A 99 7.82 -24.30 -8.00
C PHE A 99 7.10 -25.51 -8.62
N GLY A 100 5.83 -25.33 -8.97
CA GLY A 100 4.97 -26.38 -9.55
C GLY A 100 4.38 -27.38 -8.54
N ASN A 101 4.87 -27.41 -7.31
CA ASN A 101 4.37 -28.30 -6.24
C ASN A 101 3.52 -27.57 -5.19
N SER A 102 3.74 -26.28 -5.00
CA SER A 102 2.92 -25.46 -4.11
C SER A 102 1.56 -25.14 -4.75
N GLN A 103 0.50 -25.14 -3.94
CA GLN A 103 -0.85 -24.75 -4.38
C GLN A 103 -0.96 -23.26 -4.73
N ARG A 104 -0.01 -22.45 -4.27
CA ARG A 104 0.09 -21.00 -4.49
C ARG A 104 1.53 -20.65 -4.80
N TYR A 105 1.76 -19.65 -5.64
CA TYR A 105 3.11 -19.23 -5.98
C TYR A 105 3.30 -17.71 -5.81
N ARG A 106 3.85 -17.31 -4.64
CA ARG A 106 4.04 -15.90 -4.29
C ARG A 106 5.51 -15.49 -4.17
N SER A 107 6.20 -15.52 -5.30
CA SER A 107 7.64 -15.27 -5.35
C SER A 107 8.07 -13.90 -4.78
N SER A 108 7.44 -12.82 -5.22
CA SER A 108 7.76 -11.45 -4.76
C SER A 108 7.40 -11.25 -3.29
N TYR A 109 6.33 -11.88 -2.79
CA TYR A 109 5.98 -11.82 -1.37
C TYR A 109 7.11 -12.39 -0.51
N TYR A 110 7.52 -13.64 -0.75
CA TYR A 110 8.57 -14.27 0.07
C TYR A 110 9.93 -13.61 -0.14
N PHE A 111 10.25 -13.17 -1.35
CA PHE A 111 11.47 -12.42 -1.59
C PHE A 111 11.55 -11.16 -0.72
N LEU A 112 10.51 -10.32 -0.75
CA LEU A 112 10.46 -9.10 0.07
C LEU A 112 10.40 -9.44 1.56
N ARG A 113 9.62 -10.45 1.96
CA ARG A 113 9.49 -10.90 3.36
C ARG A 113 10.82 -11.33 3.96
N VAL A 114 11.56 -12.20 3.28
CA VAL A 114 12.86 -12.70 3.75
C VAL A 114 13.91 -11.59 3.66
N PHE A 115 13.79 -10.69 2.68
CA PHE A 115 14.70 -9.55 2.59
C PHE A 115 14.52 -8.59 3.78
N GLU A 116 13.28 -8.39 4.21
CA GLU A 116 12.96 -7.62 5.41
C GLU A 116 13.50 -8.25 6.69
N THR A 117 13.54 -9.57 6.82
CA THR A 117 14.16 -10.20 8.01
C THR A 117 15.64 -9.88 8.10
N LEU A 118 16.36 -9.81 6.97
CA LEU A 118 17.77 -9.39 6.95
C LEU A 118 17.95 -7.93 7.43
N LEU A 119 17.07 -7.03 6.99
CA LEU A 119 17.19 -5.59 7.26
C LEU A 119 16.71 -5.21 8.66
N TRP A 120 15.54 -5.70 9.04
CA TRP A 120 14.84 -5.29 10.25
C TRP A 120 15.11 -6.22 11.44
N LYS A 121 15.55 -7.44 11.17
CA LYS A 121 15.76 -8.50 12.17
C LYS A 121 14.54 -8.64 13.07
N ASP A 122 14.75 -8.69 14.38
CA ASP A 122 13.74 -8.88 15.42
C ASP A 122 13.12 -7.57 15.94
N ASN A 123 13.34 -6.43 15.27
CA ASN A 123 12.90 -5.12 15.76
C ASN A 123 11.48 -4.75 15.27
N PRO A 124 10.42 -4.87 16.10
CA PRO A 124 9.03 -4.67 15.65
C PRO A 124 8.76 -3.26 15.10
N LEU A 125 9.45 -2.26 15.65
CA LEU A 125 9.29 -0.87 15.25
C LEU A 125 9.58 -0.69 13.76
N LEU A 126 10.68 -1.28 13.27
CA LEU A 126 11.10 -1.18 11.87
C LEU A 126 10.09 -1.86 10.94
N TRP A 127 9.55 -3.00 11.36
CA TRP A 127 8.51 -3.69 10.62
C TRP A 127 7.26 -2.83 10.48
N TYR A 128 6.71 -2.30 11.57
CA TYR A 128 5.52 -1.45 11.51
C TYR A 128 5.80 -0.10 10.83
N SER A 129 7.00 0.47 10.97
CA SER A 129 7.40 1.68 10.23
C SER A 129 7.38 1.44 8.73
N PHE A 130 7.86 0.29 8.25
CA PHE A 130 7.80 -0.04 6.83
C PHE A 130 6.35 -0.13 6.32
N ARG A 131 5.43 -0.68 7.13
CA ARG A 131 4.01 -0.77 6.75
C ARG A 131 3.38 0.61 6.67
N LEU A 132 3.71 1.49 7.61
CA LEU A 132 3.29 2.89 7.59
C LEU A 132 3.80 3.62 6.33
N VAL A 133 5.05 3.36 5.94
CA VAL A 133 5.62 3.89 4.68
C VAL A 133 4.84 3.39 3.47
N ILE A 134 4.48 2.10 3.40
CA ILE A 134 3.65 1.56 2.32
C ILE A 134 2.28 2.26 2.29
N THR A 135 1.61 2.42 3.44
CA THR A 135 0.31 3.12 3.50
C THR A 135 0.43 4.57 3.04
N ALA A 136 1.50 5.26 3.43
CA ALA A 136 1.74 6.64 3.01
C ALA A 136 2.02 6.72 1.51
N LEU A 137 2.82 5.80 0.97
CA LEU A 137 3.09 5.72 -0.47
C LEU A 137 1.82 5.43 -1.26
N PHE A 138 0.99 4.51 -0.78
CA PHE A 138 -0.30 4.18 -1.39
C PHE A 138 -1.23 5.39 -1.42
N SER A 139 -1.40 6.04 -0.27
CA SER A 139 -2.22 7.26 -0.15
C SER A 139 -1.73 8.37 -1.08
N PHE A 140 -0.42 8.59 -1.13
CA PHE A 140 0.20 9.56 -2.02
C PHE A 140 -0.02 9.21 -3.49
N SER A 141 0.12 7.93 -3.86
CA SER A 141 -0.04 7.47 -5.24
C SER A 141 -1.46 7.70 -5.77
N ILE A 142 -2.48 7.46 -4.93
CA ILE A 142 -3.89 7.75 -5.23
C ILE A 142 -4.07 9.25 -5.44
N LEU A 143 -3.64 10.08 -4.48
CA LEU A 143 -3.79 11.53 -4.58
C LEU A 143 -3.07 12.09 -5.81
N LYS A 144 -1.85 11.63 -6.07
CA LYS A 144 -1.05 12.06 -7.22
C LYS A 144 -1.71 11.71 -8.55
N LEU A 145 -2.35 10.55 -8.66
CA LEU A 145 -3.09 10.18 -9.87
C LEU A 145 -4.38 10.99 -10.00
N LEU A 146 -5.20 11.04 -8.94
CA LEU A 146 -6.52 11.68 -8.97
C LEU A 146 -6.43 13.19 -9.20
N THR A 147 -5.45 13.87 -8.62
CA THR A 147 -5.24 15.32 -8.81
C THR A 147 -4.87 15.72 -10.24
N LYS A 148 -4.61 14.75 -11.14
CA LYS A 148 -4.47 15.02 -12.59
C LYS A 148 -5.82 15.23 -13.26
N TYR A 149 -6.89 14.65 -12.71
CA TYR A 149 -8.22 14.59 -13.32
C TYR A 149 -9.30 15.31 -12.50
N PHE A 150 -9.14 15.37 -11.18
CA PHE A 150 -10.09 15.94 -10.24
C PHE A 150 -9.43 17.02 -9.38
N SER A 151 -10.26 17.83 -8.73
CA SER A 151 -9.81 18.78 -7.71
C SER A 151 -9.15 18.05 -6.53
N PHE A 152 -8.27 18.75 -5.82
CA PHE A 152 -7.60 18.22 -4.64
C PHE A 152 -8.60 17.83 -3.55
N SER A 153 -9.63 18.65 -3.35
CA SER A 153 -10.69 18.39 -2.38
C SER A 153 -11.44 17.08 -2.68
N LEU A 154 -11.83 16.85 -3.95
CA LEU A 154 -12.47 15.60 -4.37
C LEU A 154 -11.53 14.41 -4.27
N SER A 155 -10.24 14.60 -4.57
CA SER A 155 -9.22 13.56 -4.45
C SER A 155 -9.03 13.09 -3.00
N ILE A 156 -9.05 14.03 -2.04
CA ILE A 156 -9.01 13.70 -0.60
C ILE A 156 -10.29 12.97 -0.18
N LEU A 157 -11.47 13.44 -0.63
CA LEU A 157 -12.74 12.79 -0.31
C LEU A 157 -12.75 11.33 -0.79
N PHE A 158 -12.24 11.08 -2.00
CA PHE A 158 -12.07 9.72 -2.53
C PHE A 158 -11.08 8.91 -1.69
N LEU A 159 -9.93 9.49 -1.30
CA LEU A 159 -8.98 8.78 -0.44
C LEU A 159 -9.60 8.38 0.90
N LEU A 160 -10.39 9.26 1.51
CA LEU A 160 -11.10 8.97 2.75
C LEU A 160 -12.16 7.89 2.56
N SER A 161 -12.87 7.87 1.43
CA SER A 161 -13.83 6.80 1.13
C SER A 161 -13.13 5.46 0.93
N VAL A 162 -11.95 5.43 0.30
CA VAL A 162 -11.11 4.22 0.22
C VAL A 162 -10.86 3.68 1.62
N PHE A 163 -10.30 4.47 2.54
CA PHE A 163 -9.97 4.02 3.91
C PHE A 163 -11.18 3.78 4.82
N SER A 164 -12.39 4.22 4.44
CA SER A 164 -13.61 3.91 5.19
C SER A 164 -13.99 2.42 5.13
N LEU A 165 -13.44 1.68 4.16
CA LEU A 165 -13.69 0.26 4.01
C LEU A 165 -12.85 -0.54 5.00
N ARG A 166 -13.51 -1.38 5.82
CA ARG A 166 -12.90 -2.14 6.92
C ARG A 166 -11.70 -2.99 6.51
N TYR A 167 -11.68 -3.49 5.27
CA TYR A 167 -10.61 -4.37 4.81
C TYR A 167 -9.22 -3.70 4.81
N TRP A 168 -9.12 -2.37 4.64
CA TRP A 168 -7.82 -1.67 4.70
C TRP A 168 -7.20 -1.73 6.09
N SER A 169 -8.05 -1.67 7.13
CA SER A 169 -7.60 -1.85 8.50
C SER A 169 -6.96 -3.22 8.68
N ASP A 170 -7.57 -4.27 8.11
CA ASP A 170 -7.04 -5.63 8.18
C ASP A 170 -5.74 -5.79 7.38
N ILE A 171 -5.62 -5.16 6.21
CA ILE A 171 -4.41 -5.23 5.38
C ILE A 171 -3.23 -4.60 6.12
N PHE A 172 -3.36 -3.34 6.55
CA PHE A 172 -2.22 -2.56 7.07
C PHE A 172 -1.92 -2.81 8.56
N SER A 173 -2.88 -3.33 9.33
CA SER A 173 -2.64 -3.61 10.76
C SER A 173 -2.07 -4.99 11.01
N ARG A 174 -2.27 -5.95 10.10
CA ARG A 174 -1.74 -7.31 10.23
C ARG A 174 -0.38 -7.40 9.57
N MET A 175 0.57 -8.04 10.24
CA MET A 175 1.94 -8.16 9.71
C MET A 175 2.05 -9.17 8.56
N ALA A 176 1.30 -10.26 8.56
CA ALA A 176 1.48 -11.42 7.66
C ALA A 176 0.82 -11.32 6.27
N THR A 177 0.24 -10.18 5.91
CA THR A 177 -0.64 -10.09 4.73
C THR A 177 0.16 -9.88 3.44
N SER A 178 0.02 -10.79 2.48
CA SER A 178 0.63 -10.62 1.15
C SER A 178 0.00 -9.46 0.38
N GLU A 179 -1.22 -9.07 0.76
CA GLU A 179 -1.92 -7.90 0.27
C GLU A 179 -1.14 -6.60 0.49
N THR A 180 -0.40 -6.47 1.59
CA THR A 180 0.36 -5.24 1.87
C THR A 180 1.46 -5.00 0.82
N TYR A 181 2.13 -6.06 0.38
CA TYR A 181 3.14 -5.99 -0.69
C TYR A 181 2.50 -5.78 -2.06
N ALA A 182 1.33 -6.38 -2.30
CA ALA A 182 0.59 -6.10 -3.52
C ALA A 182 0.20 -4.62 -3.62
N VAL A 183 -0.24 -4.02 -2.51
CA VAL A 183 -0.54 -2.58 -2.41
C VAL A 183 0.71 -1.73 -2.64
N PHE A 184 1.87 -2.16 -2.15
CA PHE A 184 3.15 -1.52 -2.46
C PHE A 184 3.43 -1.52 -3.97
N GLY A 185 3.27 -2.67 -4.64
CA GLY A 185 3.39 -2.78 -6.09
C GLY A 185 2.41 -1.88 -6.85
N ILE A 186 1.13 -1.89 -6.48
CA ILE A 186 0.10 -1.01 -7.04
C ILE A 186 0.48 0.47 -6.88
N SER A 187 1.04 0.85 -5.73
CA SER A 187 1.47 2.23 -5.49
C SER A 187 2.52 2.69 -6.50
N LEU A 188 3.48 1.82 -6.84
CA LEU A 188 4.50 2.10 -7.86
C LEU A 188 3.91 2.20 -9.26
N ILE A 189 2.93 1.34 -9.59
CA ILE A 189 2.20 1.41 -10.88
C ILE A 189 1.46 2.75 -10.99
N LEU A 190 0.70 3.13 -9.96
CA LEU A 190 -0.05 4.39 -9.94
C LEU A 190 0.88 5.60 -10.06
N ILE A 191 2.04 5.58 -9.39
CA ILE A 191 3.06 6.64 -9.53
C ILE A 191 3.59 6.68 -10.97
N GLY A 192 3.87 5.54 -11.59
CA GLY A 192 4.31 5.45 -12.97
C GLY A 192 3.26 6.01 -13.95
N ILE A 193 2.03 5.53 -13.88
CA ILE A 193 0.90 6.03 -14.69
C ILE A 193 0.69 7.53 -14.45
N SER A 194 0.80 8.00 -13.20
CA SER A 194 0.68 9.42 -12.89
C SER A 194 1.82 10.27 -13.50
N ASN A 195 2.96 9.68 -13.86
CA ASN A 195 4.05 10.38 -14.55
C ASN A 195 4.01 10.22 -16.07
N TYR A 196 3.27 9.24 -16.58
CA TYR A 196 3.14 8.95 -18.00
C TYR A 196 2.50 10.12 -18.77
N ARG A 197 3.02 10.38 -19.97
CA ARG A 197 2.61 11.45 -20.89
C ARG A 197 2.59 10.90 -22.32
N ASP A 198 1.44 10.99 -22.99
CA ASP A 198 1.21 10.39 -24.32
C ASP A 198 2.07 11.02 -25.44
N GLN A 199 2.38 12.30 -25.33
CA GLN A 199 2.98 13.10 -26.42
C GLN A 199 4.41 13.57 -26.13
N SER A 200 5.07 13.01 -25.11
CA SER A 200 6.43 13.40 -24.75
C SER A 200 7.27 12.18 -24.39
N GLN A 201 8.58 12.29 -24.56
CA GLN A 201 9.50 11.25 -24.10
C GLN A 201 9.34 11.05 -22.60
N ASN A 202 8.84 9.87 -22.22
CA ASN A 202 8.70 9.49 -20.83
C ASN A 202 10.05 9.12 -20.25
N SER A 203 10.26 9.44 -18.98
CA SER A 203 11.47 9.02 -18.26
C SER A 203 11.52 7.49 -18.17
N ILE A 204 12.71 6.92 -18.31
CA ILE A 204 12.96 5.48 -18.06
C ILE A 204 12.39 5.05 -16.69
N TRP A 205 12.46 5.94 -15.69
CA TRP A 205 11.94 5.70 -14.34
C TRP A 205 10.43 5.48 -14.29
N THR A 206 9.67 6.02 -15.24
CA THR A 206 8.22 5.76 -15.35
C THR A 206 7.99 4.28 -15.69
N TYR A 207 8.69 3.77 -16.70
CA TYR A 207 8.58 2.37 -17.11
C TYR A 207 9.13 1.41 -16.07
N VAL A 208 10.27 1.75 -15.44
CA VAL A 208 10.83 0.97 -14.33
C VAL A 208 9.86 0.88 -13.16
N SER A 209 9.22 2.00 -12.78
CA SER A 209 8.24 2.02 -11.68
C SER A 209 7.03 1.13 -11.98
N ILE A 210 6.52 1.16 -13.22
CA ILE A 210 5.42 0.29 -13.64
C ILE A 210 5.87 -1.17 -13.62
N ALA A 211 7.01 -1.48 -14.24
CA ALA A 211 7.48 -2.85 -14.38
C ALA A 211 7.76 -3.51 -13.03
N VAL A 212 8.50 -2.83 -12.16
CA VAL A 212 8.76 -3.29 -10.78
C VAL A 212 7.45 -3.41 -10.00
N GLY A 213 6.53 -2.46 -10.16
CA GLY A 213 5.23 -2.50 -9.51
C GLY A 213 4.39 -3.72 -9.91
N VAL A 214 4.35 -4.05 -11.21
CA VAL A 214 3.66 -5.25 -11.72
C VAL A 214 4.29 -6.52 -11.18
N MET A 215 5.62 -6.65 -11.26
CA MET A 215 6.35 -7.80 -10.71
C MET A 215 6.08 -8.03 -9.21
N ILE A 216 6.04 -6.94 -8.43
CA ILE A 216 5.74 -7.02 -7.00
C ILE A 216 4.28 -7.40 -6.76
N ALA A 217 3.34 -6.79 -7.47
CA ALA A 217 1.91 -7.03 -7.28
C ALA A 217 1.53 -8.48 -7.64
N GLU A 218 1.92 -8.93 -8.83
CA GLU A 218 1.70 -10.28 -9.33
C GLU A 218 2.35 -11.33 -8.43
N GLY A 219 3.65 -11.18 -8.16
CA GLY A 219 4.38 -12.12 -7.31
C GLY A 219 3.97 -12.07 -5.83
N SER A 220 3.12 -11.13 -5.41
CA SER A 220 2.54 -11.11 -4.06
C SER A 220 1.15 -11.76 -4.01
N LYS A 221 0.39 -11.67 -5.10
CA LYS A 221 -0.90 -12.33 -5.26
C LYS A 221 -1.22 -12.57 -6.74
N GLU A 222 -1.53 -13.83 -7.05
CA GLU A 222 -1.96 -14.28 -8.38
C GLU A 222 -3.17 -13.52 -8.94
N ASN A 223 -4.03 -12.97 -8.07
CA ASN A 223 -5.15 -12.12 -8.49
C ASN A 223 -4.71 -10.90 -9.32
N PHE A 224 -3.43 -10.52 -9.32
CA PHE A 224 -2.89 -9.39 -10.08
C PHE A 224 -2.27 -9.78 -11.42
N LEU A 225 -2.36 -11.05 -11.85
CA LEU A 225 -1.92 -11.49 -13.18
C LEU A 225 -2.53 -10.67 -14.33
N PHE A 226 -3.73 -10.09 -14.13
CA PHE A 226 -4.35 -9.22 -15.12
C PHE A 226 -3.58 -7.91 -15.37
N LEU A 227 -2.55 -7.59 -14.56
CA LEU A 227 -1.70 -6.43 -14.76
C LEU A 227 -0.55 -6.65 -15.77
N ILE A 228 -0.30 -7.89 -16.20
CA ILE A 228 0.74 -8.23 -17.18
C ILE A 228 0.66 -7.38 -18.47
N PRO A 229 -0.52 -7.09 -19.05
CA PRO A 229 -0.61 -6.24 -20.25
C PRO A 229 -0.07 -4.81 -20.08
N PHE A 230 0.16 -4.33 -18.86
CA PHE A 230 0.82 -3.03 -18.64
C PHE A 230 2.34 -3.06 -18.88
N LEU A 231 2.91 -4.24 -19.13
CA LEU A 231 4.33 -4.43 -19.46
C LEU A 231 4.63 -4.43 -20.97
N SER A 232 3.60 -4.60 -21.81
CA SER A 232 3.69 -4.63 -23.28
C SER A 232 3.39 -3.26 -23.89
#